data_AF-A0AAI8FT52-F1
#
_entry.id   AF-A0AAI8FT52-F1
#
_cell.length_a   1.000
_cell.length_b   1.000
_cell.length_c   1.000
_cell.angle_alpha   90.00
_cell.angle_beta   90.00
_cell.angle_gamma   90.00
#
_symmetry.space_group_name_H-M   'P 1'
#
loop_
_entity.id
_entity.type
_entity.pdbx_description
1 polymer ?
#
loop_
_entity_poly.entity_id
_entity_poly.type
_entity_poly.pdbx_seq_one_letter_code
_entity_poly.pdbx_strand_id
1 'polypeptide(L)'
;MKDFKEIEIILDIIKTTREIIEDNDNDNEKISYHRNNIRKSIFFLQEELLEKYSETVCKYIVFPLLAYVDEKLMLLREKSASNISWSLLQLEYYDRKDGGEYVFEITDNILSENIYPEICYQTISLILHNDFYGKYYDNIYNHSFLAYKKEIDKHIENSTIDSVNFIDIPVNSPPLSRKYSKTLKFLLRIGVPLGLFLLSLLILLSW
;
A
#
# COMPACT_ATOMS: atom_id res chain seq x y z
N MET A 1 8.57 15.28 4.25
CA MET A 1 7.55 14.20 4.39
C MET A 1 7.05 14.21 5.82
N LYS A 2 5.73 14.11 6.05
CA LYS A 2 5.11 14.32 7.38
C LYS A 2 5.51 13.25 8.42
N ASP A 3 5.96 12.08 7.99
CA ASP A 3 6.36 10.95 8.86
C ASP A 3 7.69 10.34 8.37
N PHE A 4 8.69 11.19 8.11
CA PHE A 4 9.94 10.78 7.47
C PHE A 4 10.70 9.72 8.30
N LYS A 5 10.80 9.89 9.62
CA LYS A 5 11.52 8.95 10.49
C LYS A 5 10.84 7.59 10.52
N GLU A 6 9.52 7.57 10.63
CA GLU A 6 8.74 6.34 10.69
C GLU A 6 8.89 5.54 9.39
N ILE A 7 8.83 6.22 8.25
CA ILE A 7 9.08 5.59 6.95
C ILE A 7 10.52 5.08 6.83
N GLU A 8 11.51 5.82 7.34
CA GLU A 8 12.91 5.35 7.37
C GLU A 8 13.04 4.04 8.17
N ILE A 9 12.40 3.95 9.34
CA ILE A 9 12.40 2.73 10.17
C ILE A 9 11.68 1.58 9.44
N ILE A 10 10.54 1.84 8.80
CA ILE A 10 9.81 0.83 8.01
C ILE A 10 10.69 0.29 6.88
N LEU A 11 11.35 1.17 6.14
CA LEU A 11 12.25 0.80 5.04
C LEU A 11 13.47 0.01 5.53
N ASP A 12 14.04 0.38 6.69
CA ASP A 12 15.16 -0.34 7.29
C ASP A 12 14.77 -1.76 7.73
N ILE A 13 13.57 -1.94 8.28
CA ILE A 13 13.04 -3.27 8.62
C ILE A 13 12.84 -4.12 7.36
N ILE A 14 12.26 -3.55 6.30
CA ILE A 14 12.08 -4.25 5.02
C ILE A 14 13.43 -4.64 4.44
N LYS A 15 14.39 -3.71 4.42
CA LYS A 15 15.75 -3.95 3.94
C LYS A 15 16.44 -5.06 4.73
N THR A 16 16.43 -4.99 6.06
CA THR A 16 17.00 -6.02 6.93
C THR A 16 16.37 -7.38 6.66
N THR A 17 15.05 -7.43 6.48
CA THR A 17 14.33 -8.67 6.15
C THR A 17 14.78 -9.25 4.80
N ARG A 18 14.97 -8.38 3.81
CA ARG A 18 15.48 -8.77 2.49
C ARG A 18 16.91 -9.32 2.54
N GLU A 19 17.78 -8.67 3.29
CA GLU A 19 19.15 -9.14 3.49
C GLU A 19 19.19 -10.54 4.13
N ILE A 20 18.30 -10.80 5.09
CA ILE A 20 18.16 -12.13 5.70
C ILE A 20 17.73 -13.16 4.66
N ILE A 21 16.68 -12.91 3.87
CA ILE A 21 16.18 -13.93 2.91
C ILE A 21 17.13 -14.16 1.72
N GLU A 22 18.00 -13.20 1.40
CA GLU A 22 18.98 -13.32 0.32
C GLU A 22 20.28 -14.03 0.79
N ASP A 23 20.57 -14.06 2.10
CA ASP A 23 21.71 -14.79 2.66
C ASP A 23 21.43 -16.31 2.70
N ASN A 24 22.25 -17.09 2.00
CA ASN A 24 22.14 -18.55 1.93
C ASN A 24 22.82 -19.25 3.12
N ASP A 25 23.62 -18.54 3.93
CA ASP A 25 24.38 -19.10 5.06
C ASP A 25 23.86 -18.56 6.41
N ASN A 26 22.54 -18.56 6.56
CA ASN A 26 21.88 -18.17 7.80
C ASN A 26 21.88 -19.31 8.82
N ASP A 27 22.50 -19.06 9.95
CA ASP A 27 22.35 -19.85 11.17
C ASP A 27 21.32 -19.22 12.12
N ASN A 28 20.92 -19.97 13.15
CA ASN A 28 19.94 -19.50 14.14
C ASN A 28 20.44 -18.32 14.99
N GLU A 29 21.75 -18.14 15.12
CA GLU A 29 22.33 -17.03 15.91
C GLU A 29 22.16 -15.71 15.14
N LYS A 30 22.51 -15.69 13.85
CA LYS A 30 22.26 -14.57 12.93
C LYS A 30 20.78 -14.22 12.86
N ILE A 31 19.91 -15.21 12.67
CA ILE A 31 18.45 -14.98 12.62
C ILE A 31 17.95 -14.36 13.93
N SER A 32 18.43 -14.85 15.08
CA SER A 32 18.09 -14.29 16.39
C SER A 32 18.61 -12.85 16.57
N TYR A 33 19.83 -12.57 16.11
CA TYR A 33 20.41 -11.23 16.13
C TYR A 33 19.57 -10.24 15.31
N HIS A 34 19.23 -10.59 14.07
CA HIS A 34 18.38 -9.76 13.23
C HIS A 34 16.97 -9.60 13.80
N ARG A 35 16.37 -10.67 14.36
CA ARG A 35 15.08 -10.59 15.05
C ARG A 35 15.11 -9.57 16.18
N ASN A 36 16.16 -9.54 16.98
CA ASN A 36 16.30 -8.57 18.07
C ASN A 36 16.45 -7.14 17.55
N ASN A 37 17.12 -6.94 16.41
CA ASN A 37 17.20 -5.62 15.78
C ASN A 37 15.83 -5.16 15.26
N ILE A 38 15.08 -6.04 14.57
CA ILE A 38 13.72 -5.75 14.14
C ILE A 38 12.83 -5.37 15.33
N ARG A 39 12.90 -6.09 16.45
CA ARG A 39 12.12 -5.77 17.66
C ARG A 39 12.44 -4.38 18.22
N LYS A 40 13.73 -4.00 18.24
CA LYS A 40 14.15 -2.65 18.65
C LYS A 40 13.62 -1.58 17.70
N SER A 41 13.71 -1.82 16.39
CA SER A 41 13.17 -0.90 15.38
C SER A 41 11.66 -0.75 15.50
N ILE A 42 10.93 -1.84 15.77
CA ILE A 42 9.48 -1.81 16.02
C ILE A 42 9.15 -1.00 17.28
N PHE A 43 9.93 -1.14 18.36
CA PHE A 43 9.76 -0.33 19.55
C PHE A 43 9.88 1.17 19.24
N PHE A 44 10.94 1.59 18.54
CA PHE A 44 11.11 3.00 18.16
C PHE A 44 10.01 3.48 17.19
N LEU A 45 9.58 2.62 16.27
CA LEU A 45 8.47 2.94 15.36
C LEU A 45 7.17 3.19 16.13
N GLN A 46 6.85 2.34 17.11
CA GLN A 46 5.65 2.50 17.93
C GLN A 46 5.70 3.78 18.76
N GLU A 47 6.83 4.10 19.38
CA GLU A 47 7.01 5.33 20.15
C GLU A 47 6.73 6.57 19.29
N GLU A 48 7.39 6.70 18.12
CA GLU A 48 7.20 7.85 17.22
C GLU A 48 5.76 7.93 16.67
N LEU A 49 5.12 6.80 16.37
CA LEU A 49 3.74 6.76 15.89
C LEU A 49 2.73 7.15 16.99
N LEU A 50 2.91 6.68 18.22
CA LEU A 50 1.99 6.93 19.33
C LEU A 50 2.04 8.37 19.83
N GLU A 51 3.13 9.11 19.56
CA GLU A 51 3.16 10.56 19.81
C GLU A 51 2.17 11.33 18.92
N LYS A 52 1.80 10.78 17.75
CA LYS A 52 1.04 11.49 16.70
C LYS A 52 -0.32 10.90 16.42
N TYR A 53 -0.46 9.59 16.61
CA TYR A 53 -1.59 8.80 16.12
C TYR A 53 -2.20 7.95 17.23
N SER A 54 -3.45 7.54 17.02
CA SER A 54 -4.13 6.61 17.93
C SER A 54 -3.50 5.22 17.87
N GLU A 55 -3.72 4.43 18.91
CA GLU A 55 -3.30 3.02 18.96
C GLU A 55 -3.81 2.21 17.76
N THR A 56 -5.03 2.49 17.28
CA THR A 56 -5.59 1.83 16.09
C THR A 56 -4.77 2.12 14.84
N VAL A 57 -4.39 3.38 14.62
CA VAL A 57 -3.57 3.78 13.47
C VAL A 57 -2.16 3.19 13.60
N CYS A 58 -1.57 3.25 14.79
CA CYS A 58 -0.27 2.61 15.07
C CYS A 58 -0.32 1.11 14.74
N LYS A 59 -1.37 0.40 15.16
CA LYS A 59 -1.60 -1.00 14.80
C LYS A 59 -1.73 -1.20 13.30
N TYR A 60 -2.47 -0.34 12.59
CA TYR A 60 -2.68 -0.45 11.14
C TYR A 60 -1.39 -0.25 10.32
N ILE A 61 -0.35 0.33 10.93
CA ILE A 61 0.98 0.48 10.33
C ILE A 61 1.89 -0.68 10.75
N VAL A 62 1.98 -0.93 12.06
CA VAL A 62 2.95 -1.88 12.62
C VAL A 62 2.54 -3.33 12.34
N PHE A 63 1.25 -3.67 12.47
CA PHE A 63 0.81 -5.05 12.27
C PHE A 63 1.12 -5.58 10.86
N PRO A 64 0.79 -4.87 9.77
CA PRO A 64 1.13 -5.34 8.43
C PRO A 64 2.63 -5.52 8.19
N LEU A 65 3.46 -4.67 8.80
CA LEU A 65 4.92 -4.82 8.73
C LEU A 65 5.38 -6.10 9.42
N LEU A 66 4.86 -6.41 10.62
CA LEU A 66 5.18 -7.66 11.32
C LEU A 66 4.72 -8.89 10.54
N ALA A 67 3.51 -8.85 9.98
CA ALA A 67 2.98 -9.94 9.15
C ALA A 67 3.84 -10.17 7.90
N TYR A 68 4.34 -9.10 7.27
CA TYR A 68 5.29 -9.18 6.17
C TYR A 68 6.59 -9.90 6.58
N VAL A 69 7.22 -9.48 7.67
CA VAL A 69 8.46 -10.12 8.15
C VAL A 69 8.21 -11.59 8.46
N ASP A 70 7.13 -11.90 9.18
CA ASP A 70 6.78 -13.28 9.52
C ASP A 70 6.55 -14.16 8.29
N GLU A 71 5.86 -13.65 7.26
CA GLU A 71 5.66 -14.39 6.01
C GLU A 71 7.01 -14.72 5.35
N LYS A 72 7.91 -13.74 5.21
CA LYS A 72 9.20 -13.94 4.56
C LYS A 72 10.09 -14.92 5.32
N LEU A 73 10.11 -14.82 6.65
CA LEU A 73 10.91 -15.72 7.50
C LEU A 73 10.31 -17.14 7.56
N MET A 74 8.99 -17.28 7.52
CA MET A 74 8.36 -18.60 7.43
C MET A 74 8.61 -19.27 6.07
N LEU A 75 8.59 -18.51 4.97
CA LEU A 75 8.95 -19.01 3.65
C LEU A 75 10.43 -19.40 3.56
N LEU A 76 11.32 -18.61 4.17
CA LEU A 76 12.74 -18.94 4.26
C LEU A 76 12.93 -20.25 5.04
N ARG A 77 12.25 -20.41 6.17
CA ARG A 77 12.28 -21.63 6.99
C ARG A 77 11.78 -22.86 6.23
N GLU A 78 10.76 -22.73 5.40
CA GLU A 78 10.23 -23.83 4.59
C GLU A 78 11.19 -24.25 3.47
N LYS A 79 11.88 -23.27 2.86
CA LYS A 79 12.80 -23.51 1.73
C LYS A 79 14.22 -23.87 2.16
N SER A 80 14.64 -23.49 3.36
CA SER A 80 15.99 -23.72 3.85
C SER A 80 16.24 -25.20 4.15
N ALA A 81 17.44 -25.69 3.83
CA ALA A 81 17.91 -26.99 4.27
C ALA A 81 18.27 -27.00 5.77
N SER A 82 18.55 -25.83 6.35
CA SER A 82 18.85 -25.67 7.78
C SER A 82 17.57 -25.51 8.60
N ASN A 83 17.55 -26.04 9.83
CA ASN A 83 16.42 -25.88 10.74
C ASN A 83 16.42 -24.45 11.34
N ILE A 84 15.81 -23.51 10.63
CA ILE A 84 15.62 -22.13 11.08
C ILE A 84 14.50 -22.09 12.13
N SER A 85 14.77 -21.46 13.26
CA SER A 85 13.80 -21.21 14.33
C SER A 85 13.28 -19.78 14.25
N TRP A 86 11.99 -19.61 13.96
CA TRP A 86 11.32 -18.32 13.95
C TRP A 86 10.04 -18.34 14.78
N SER A 87 9.99 -17.49 15.81
CA SER A 87 8.77 -17.23 16.58
C SER A 87 8.09 -15.99 16.02
N LEU A 88 6.81 -16.15 15.61
CA LEU A 88 6.01 -15.11 14.96
C LEU A 88 5.99 -13.80 15.76
N LEU A 89 6.37 -12.70 15.12
CA LEU A 89 6.32 -11.36 15.70
C LEU A 89 4.88 -10.87 15.83
N GLN A 90 4.01 -11.15 14.87
CA GLN A 90 2.59 -10.78 14.97
C GLN A 90 1.90 -11.42 16.20
N LEU A 91 2.36 -12.60 16.61
CA LEU A 91 1.88 -13.29 17.81
C LEU A 91 2.46 -12.64 19.07
N GLU A 92 3.74 -12.27 19.07
CA GLU A 92 4.39 -11.60 20.21
C GLU A 92 3.77 -10.22 20.50
N TYR A 93 3.42 -9.45 19.48
CA TYR A 93 2.98 -8.06 19.64
C TYR A 93 1.45 -7.89 19.70
N TYR A 94 0.69 -8.80 19.09
CA TYR A 94 -0.76 -8.64 18.91
C TYR A 94 -1.56 -9.91 19.20
N ASP A 95 -0.95 -10.94 19.82
CA ASP A 95 -1.59 -12.18 20.26
C ASP A 95 -2.42 -12.89 19.17
N ARG A 96 -2.02 -12.73 17.90
CA ARG A 96 -2.71 -13.32 16.75
C ARG A 96 -1.72 -13.84 15.73
N LYS A 97 -2.18 -14.67 14.79
CA LYS A 97 -1.32 -15.37 13.80
C LYS A 97 -1.91 -15.44 12.39
N ASP A 98 -3.02 -14.74 12.18
CA ASP A 98 -3.82 -14.69 10.97
C ASP A 98 -3.48 -13.47 10.10
N GLY A 99 -2.21 -13.01 10.15
CA GLY A 99 -1.76 -11.82 9.45
C GLY A 99 -1.93 -11.87 7.93
N GLY A 100 -1.90 -13.05 7.33
CA GLY A 100 -2.19 -13.23 5.91
C GLY A 100 -3.61 -12.81 5.50
N GLU A 101 -4.57 -12.84 6.42
CA GLU A 101 -5.94 -12.36 6.20
C GLU A 101 -6.16 -10.96 6.78
N TYR A 102 -5.69 -10.73 8.02
CA TYR A 102 -5.95 -9.50 8.74
C TYR A 102 -5.32 -8.26 8.09
N VAL A 103 -4.20 -8.41 7.37
CA VAL A 103 -3.63 -7.30 6.59
C VAL A 103 -4.61 -6.80 5.52
N PHE A 104 -5.35 -7.70 4.87
CA PHE A 104 -6.34 -7.29 3.87
C PHE A 104 -7.61 -6.74 4.52
N GLU A 105 -7.98 -7.18 5.72
CA GLU A 105 -9.05 -6.54 6.51
C GLU A 105 -8.66 -5.10 6.91
N ILE A 106 -7.41 -4.89 7.35
CA ILE A 106 -6.87 -3.54 7.59
C ILE A 106 -6.93 -2.71 6.30
N THR A 107 -6.56 -3.31 5.17
CA THR A 107 -6.58 -2.67 3.86
C THR A 107 -8.01 -2.25 3.46
N ASP A 108 -9.00 -3.11 3.69
CA ASP A 108 -10.41 -2.79 3.47
C ASP A 108 -10.85 -1.59 4.32
N ASN A 109 -10.49 -1.59 5.60
CA ASN A 109 -10.84 -0.51 6.53
C ASN A 109 -10.26 0.83 6.07
N ILE A 110 -8.97 0.88 5.72
CA ILE A 110 -8.33 2.14 5.30
C ILE A 110 -8.79 2.63 3.92
N LEU A 111 -9.18 1.73 3.01
CA LEU A 111 -9.73 2.12 1.70
C LEU A 111 -11.19 2.56 1.80
N SER A 112 -11.94 2.04 2.77
CA SER A 112 -13.36 2.37 2.96
C SER A 112 -13.57 3.77 3.55
N GLU A 113 -12.68 4.21 4.44
CA GLU A 113 -12.77 5.51 5.10
C GLU A 113 -11.56 6.38 4.74
N ASN A 114 -11.78 7.53 4.12
CA ASN A 114 -10.69 8.46 3.75
C ASN A 114 -10.24 9.35 4.93
N ILE A 115 -10.07 8.74 6.11
CA ILE A 115 -9.72 9.43 7.37
C ILE A 115 -8.34 9.04 7.89
N TYR A 116 -7.73 7.99 7.33
CA TYR A 116 -6.47 7.45 7.82
C TYR A 116 -5.27 8.28 7.32
N PRO A 117 -4.21 8.41 8.12
CA PRO A 117 -2.99 9.08 7.68
C PRO A 117 -2.32 8.40 6.49
N GLU A 118 -1.64 9.19 5.66
CA GLU A 118 -0.94 8.74 4.46
C GLU A 118 0.00 7.55 4.71
N ILE A 119 0.68 7.54 5.86
CA ILE A 119 1.59 6.46 6.26
C ILE A 119 0.93 5.07 6.30
N CYS A 120 -0.39 4.99 6.53
CA CYS A 120 -1.12 3.71 6.47
C CYS A 120 -1.10 3.15 5.04
N TYR A 121 -1.45 3.96 4.05
CA TYR A 121 -1.45 3.57 2.63
C TYR A 121 -0.02 3.28 2.14
N GLN A 122 0.95 4.11 2.54
CA GLN A 122 2.36 3.90 2.21
C GLN A 122 2.89 2.57 2.75
N THR A 123 2.56 2.23 4.00
CA THR A 123 3.02 0.97 4.60
C THR A 123 2.47 -0.24 3.86
N ILE A 124 1.17 -0.23 3.53
CA ILE A 124 0.55 -1.30 2.73
C ILE A 124 1.17 -1.37 1.34
N SER A 125 1.36 -0.24 0.66
CA SER A 125 2.00 -0.24 -0.67
C SER A 125 3.41 -0.81 -0.62
N LEU A 126 4.23 -0.41 0.38
CA LEU A 126 5.60 -0.89 0.54
C LEU A 126 5.66 -2.41 0.70
N ILE A 127 4.84 -3.01 1.57
CA ILE A 127 4.85 -4.46 1.75
C ILE A 127 4.33 -5.21 0.50
N LEU A 128 3.31 -4.68 -0.18
CA LEU A 128 2.76 -5.29 -1.40
C LEU A 128 3.72 -5.19 -2.60
N HIS A 129 4.57 -4.16 -2.63
CA HIS A 129 5.66 -4.02 -3.59
C HIS A 129 6.87 -4.90 -3.26
N ASN A 130 7.02 -5.30 -2.00
CA ASN A 130 8.01 -6.29 -1.56
C ASN A 130 7.41 -7.70 -1.48
N ASP A 131 6.44 -7.98 -2.35
CA ASP A 131 5.86 -9.31 -2.56
C ASP A 131 5.10 -9.91 -1.36
N PHE A 132 4.54 -9.11 -0.46
CA PHE A 132 3.60 -9.64 0.54
C PHE A 132 2.36 -10.23 -0.15
N TYR A 133 2.09 -11.53 0.08
CA TYR A 133 0.97 -12.21 -0.56
C TYR A 133 -0.17 -12.54 0.40
N GLY A 134 0.14 -12.82 1.67
CA GLY A 134 -0.80 -13.26 2.68
C GLY A 134 -1.68 -14.41 2.18
N LYS A 135 -3.00 -14.27 2.32
CA LYS A 135 -3.99 -15.25 1.86
C LYS A 135 -3.99 -15.52 0.34
N TYR A 136 -3.26 -14.73 -0.44
CA TYR A 136 -3.14 -14.90 -1.90
C TYR A 136 -1.86 -15.60 -2.34
N TYR A 137 -1.07 -16.17 -1.41
CA TYR A 137 0.18 -16.87 -1.73
C TYR A 137 0.02 -17.92 -2.85
N ASP A 138 -1.06 -18.69 -2.86
CA ASP A 138 -1.32 -19.73 -3.86
C ASP A 138 -1.77 -19.17 -5.23
N ASN A 139 -2.31 -17.94 -5.27
CA ASN A 139 -2.82 -17.32 -6.49
C ASN A 139 -2.58 -15.81 -6.50
N ILE A 140 -1.36 -15.43 -6.86
CA ILE A 140 -0.92 -14.03 -6.98
C ILE A 140 -1.61 -13.24 -8.10
N TYR A 141 -2.33 -13.92 -9.01
CA TYR A 141 -3.10 -13.28 -10.08
C TYR A 141 -4.58 -13.09 -9.71
N ASN A 142 -4.94 -13.32 -8.44
CA ASN A 142 -6.29 -13.10 -7.95
C ASN A 142 -6.73 -11.66 -8.20
N HIS A 143 -7.93 -11.48 -8.78
CA HIS A 143 -8.46 -10.17 -9.12
C HIS A 143 -8.57 -9.22 -7.91
N SER A 144 -8.93 -9.73 -6.73
CA SER A 144 -9.02 -8.94 -5.50
C SER A 144 -7.64 -8.47 -5.05
N PHE A 145 -6.62 -9.34 -5.10
CA PHE A 145 -5.24 -8.97 -4.77
C PHE A 145 -4.72 -7.84 -5.67
N LEU A 146 -4.92 -7.97 -6.99
CA LEU A 146 -4.52 -6.93 -7.94
C LEU A 146 -5.31 -5.63 -7.75
N ALA A 147 -6.59 -5.72 -7.37
CA ALA A 147 -7.41 -4.55 -7.05
C ALA A 147 -6.90 -3.82 -5.80
N TYR A 148 -6.51 -4.55 -4.73
CA TYR A 148 -5.91 -3.95 -3.54
C TYR A 148 -4.65 -3.15 -3.88
N LYS A 149 -3.70 -3.76 -4.61
CA LYS A 149 -2.47 -3.08 -5.05
C LYS A 149 -2.80 -1.79 -5.79
N LYS A 150 -3.69 -1.88 -6.78
CA LYS A 150 -4.07 -0.74 -7.61
C LYS A 150 -4.74 0.40 -6.83
N GLU A 151 -5.71 0.11 -5.96
CA GLU A 151 -6.40 1.18 -5.23
C GLU A 151 -5.48 1.81 -4.17
N ILE A 152 -4.60 1.03 -3.52
CA ILE A 152 -3.61 1.58 -2.59
C ILE A 152 -2.64 2.55 -3.30
N ASP A 153 -2.11 2.16 -4.46
CA ASP A 153 -1.15 3.00 -5.19
C ASP A 153 -1.79 4.29 -5.70
N LYS A 154 -3.05 4.22 -6.12
CA LYS A 154 -3.84 5.39 -6.53
C LYS A 154 -4.02 6.39 -5.38
N HIS A 155 -4.12 5.94 -4.12
CA HIS A 155 -4.17 6.85 -2.98
C HIS A 155 -2.85 7.62 -2.82
N ILE A 156 -1.71 6.95 -3.00
CA ILE A 156 -0.37 7.56 -2.93
C ILE A 156 -0.14 8.54 -4.08
N GLU A 157 -0.55 8.20 -5.31
CA GLU A 157 -0.43 9.12 -6.44
C GLU A 157 -1.27 10.39 -6.25
N ASN A 158 -2.51 10.26 -5.79
CA ASN A 158 -3.38 11.42 -5.55
C ASN A 158 -2.85 12.32 -4.42
N SER A 159 -2.31 11.73 -3.35
CA SER A 159 -1.75 12.50 -2.24
C SER A 159 -0.53 13.32 -2.67
N THR A 160 0.33 12.77 -3.54
CA THR A 160 1.48 13.50 -4.10
C THR A 160 1.02 14.68 -4.97
N ILE A 161 0.01 14.49 -5.83
CA ILE A 161 -0.53 15.55 -6.69
C ILE A 161 -1.16 16.67 -5.86
N ASP A 162 -1.94 16.33 -4.83
CA ASP A 162 -2.54 17.34 -3.94
C ASP A 162 -1.47 18.14 -3.20
N SER A 163 -0.40 17.50 -2.71
CA SER A 163 0.70 18.18 -2.02
C SER A 163 1.45 19.19 -2.90
N VAL A 164 1.58 18.92 -4.20
CA VAL A 164 2.22 19.82 -5.17
C VAL A 164 1.31 21.02 -5.48
N ASN A 165 0.00 20.78 -5.61
CA ASN A 165 -0.98 21.84 -5.83
C ASN A 165 -1.10 22.82 -4.65
N PHE A 166 -0.74 22.42 -3.42
CA PHE A 166 -0.70 23.34 -2.26
C PHE A 166 0.54 24.24 -2.23
N ILE A 167 1.64 23.87 -2.89
CA ILE A 167 2.91 24.63 -2.87
C ILE A 167 2.89 25.78 -3.89
N ASP A 168 2.09 25.67 -4.96
CA ASP A 168 2.08 26.63 -6.08
C ASP A 168 0.94 27.66 -6.03
N ILE A 169 0.26 27.86 -4.89
CA ILE A 169 -0.80 28.89 -4.78
C ILE A 169 -0.21 30.18 -4.16
N PRO A 170 0.15 31.20 -4.96
CA PRO A 170 0.28 32.55 -4.42
C PRO A 170 -1.09 32.98 -3.87
N VAL A 171 -1.09 33.50 -2.65
CA VAL A 171 -2.22 34.11 -1.95
C VAL A 171 -2.84 35.20 -2.83
N ASN A 172 -3.78 34.83 -3.69
CA ASN A 172 -4.82 35.64 -4.35
C ASN A 172 -5.33 34.90 -5.59
N SER A 173 -6.29 33.99 -5.42
CA SER A 173 -7.19 33.64 -6.52
C SER A 173 -8.58 33.24 -6.01
N PRO A 174 -9.66 33.70 -6.67
CA PRO A 174 -11.04 33.46 -6.25
C PRO A 174 -11.47 32.01 -6.54
N PRO A 175 -12.55 31.49 -5.92
CA PRO A 175 -12.87 30.06 -5.96
C PRO A 175 -13.18 29.59 -7.39
N LEU A 176 -12.36 28.69 -7.91
CA LEU A 176 -12.57 28.03 -9.20
C LEU A 176 -13.72 27.03 -9.09
N SER A 177 -14.89 27.44 -9.56
CA SER A 177 -16.07 26.60 -9.69
C SER A 177 -15.83 25.43 -10.66
N ARG A 178 -16.07 24.20 -10.20
CA ARG A 178 -16.23 22.98 -11.03
C ARG A 178 -17.23 23.23 -12.16
N LYS A 179 -16.77 23.52 -13.38
CA LYS A 179 -17.64 23.73 -14.55
C LYS A 179 -17.25 22.96 -15.81
N TYR A 180 -16.36 21.97 -15.71
CA TYR A 180 -15.81 21.26 -16.88
C TYR A 180 -16.25 19.79 -17.04
N SER A 181 -17.53 19.49 -16.76
CA SER A 181 -18.07 18.14 -17.05
C SER A 181 -19.42 18.11 -17.78
N LYS A 182 -20.04 19.28 -18.03
CA LYS A 182 -21.35 19.35 -18.71
C LYS A 182 -21.26 19.63 -20.22
N THR A 183 -20.31 20.44 -20.67
CA THR A 183 -20.16 20.79 -22.11
C THR A 183 -19.63 19.63 -22.95
N LEU A 184 -18.69 18.84 -22.42
CA LEU A 184 -18.16 17.66 -23.10
C LEU A 184 -19.23 16.57 -23.32
N LYS A 185 -20.11 16.37 -22.32
CA LYS A 185 -21.26 15.44 -22.44
C LYS A 185 -22.30 15.93 -23.46
N PHE A 186 -22.44 17.24 -23.65
CA PHE A 186 -23.36 17.81 -24.63
C PHE A 186 -22.82 17.68 -26.07
N LEU A 187 -21.52 17.92 -26.27
CA LEU A 187 -20.86 17.73 -27.57
C LEU A 187 -20.94 16.29 -28.07
N LEU A 188 -20.77 15.30 -27.18
CA LEU A 188 -20.93 13.88 -27.53
C LEU A 188 -22.37 13.49 -27.88
N ARG A 189 -23.38 14.07 -27.23
CA ARG A 189 -24.80 13.77 -27.50
C ARG A 189 -25.31 14.31 -28.84
N ILE A 190 -24.75 15.43 -29.30
CA ILE A 190 -25.20 16.08 -30.54
C ILE A 190 -24.31 15.74 -31.73
N GLY A 191 -23.00 15.55 -31.52
CA GLY A 191 -22.05 15.27 -32.60
C GLY A 191 -22.26 13.92 -33.27
N VAL A 192 -22.62 12.88 -32.51
CA VAL A 192 -22.79 11.51 -33.04
C VAL A 192 -24.00 11.39 -33.99
N PRO A 193 -25.22 11.89 -33.64
CA PRO A 193 -26.35 11.86 -34.57
C PRO A 193 -26.13 12.69 -35.84
N LEU A 194 -25.50 13.87 -35.72
CA LEU A 194 -25.23 14.75 -36.87
C LEU A 194 -24.20 14.16 -37.83
N GLY A 195 -23.16 13.50 -37.30
CA GLY A 195 -22.18 12.79 -38.12
C GLY A 195 -22.81 11.63 -38.91
N LEU A 196 -23.66 10.83 -38.25
CA LEU A 196 -24.38 9.73 -38.91
C LEU A 196 -25.38 10.24 -39.95
N PHE A 197 -26.07 11.36 -39.68
CA PHE A 197 -26.98 11.98 -40.64
C PHE A 197 -26.25 12.46 -41.90
N LEU A 198 -25.11 13.15 -41.76
CA LEU A 198 -24.31 13.61 -42.90
C LEU A 198 -23.72 12.44 -43.70
N LEU A 199 -23.28 11.38 -43.04
CA LEU A 199 -22.82 10.17 -43.70
C LEU A 199 -23.94 9.51 -44.52
N SER A 200 -25.16 9.46 -43.97
CA SER A 200 -26.33 8.92 -44.68
C SER A 200 -26.72 9.75 -45.89
N LEU A 201 -26.57 11.08 -45.81
CA LEU A 201 -26.86 12.00 -46.91
C LEU A 201 -25.87 11.84 -48.07
N LEU A 202 -24.59 11.63 -47.76
CA LEU A 202 -23.53 11.36 -48.75
C LEU A 202 -23.74 10.03 -49.48
N ILE A 203 -24.21 9.00 -48.79
CA ILE A 203 -24.52 7.70 -49.40
C ILE A 203 -25.72 7.83 -50.36
N LEU A 204 -26.72 8.65 -50.01
CA LEU A 204 -27.91 8.88 -50.84
C LEU A 204 -27.65 9.73 -52.09
N LEU A 205 -26.62 10.59 -52.06
CA LEU A 205 -26.18 11.43 -53.19
C LEU A 205 -25.21 10.71 -54.15
N SER A 206 -24.73 9.52 -53.77
CA SER A 206 -23.81 8.69 -54.56
C SER A 206 -24.53 7.57 -55.36
N TRP A 207 -25.87 7.63 -55.44
CA TRP A 207 -26.75 6.76 -56.22
C TRP A 207 -27.62 7.61 -57.14
#